data_AF-A0A7W8PHM1-F1
#
_entry.id   AF-A0A7W8PHM1-F1
#
_cell.length_a   1.000
_cell.length_b   1.000
_cell.length_c   1.000
_cell.angle_alpha   90.00
_cell.angle_beta   90.00
_cell.angle_gamma   90.00
#
_symmetry.space_group_name_H-M   'P 1'
#
loop_
_entity.id
_entity.type
_entity.pdbx_description
1 polymer ?
#
loop_
_entity_poly.entity_id
_entity_poly.type
_entity_poly.pdbx_seq_one_letter_code
_entity_poly.pdbx_strand_id
1 'polypeptide(L)'
;MPCTPFRMPDGTRGIICSRGRRRAPPACSADCCRNESSFQCDYPVGAKKTCDRHLCGTHVHEVAPNLHYCPECFARFQREGGRLQTDFDFEEQP
;
A
#
# COMPACT_ATOMS: atom_id res chain seq x y z
N MET A 1 6.74 9.64 12.59
CA MET A 1 6.64 9.19 14.00
C MET A 1 7.62 10.01 14.82
N PRO A 2 7.16 10.95 15.66
CA PRO A 2 8.07 11.63 16.59
C PRO A 2 8.52 10.66 17.69
N CYS A 3 9.84 10.57 17.88
CA CYS A 3 10.46 9.78 18.94
C CYS A 3 11.17 10.72 19.91
N THR A 4 10.81 10.65 21.20
CA THR A 4 11.35 11.50 22.24
C THR A 4 12.21 10.65 23.18
N PRO A 5 13.52 10.95 23.32
CA PRO A 5 14.37 10.28 24.29
C PRO A 5 14.01 10.73 25.70
N PHE A 6 14.08 9.82 26.68
CA PHE A 6 13.89 10.14 28.08
C PHE A 6 14.93 9.41 28.95
N ARG A 7 15.25 10.02 30.09
CA ARG A 7 16.15 9.46 31.10
C ARG A 7 15.39 9.29 32.41
N MET A 8 15.50 8.11 33.00
CA MET A 8 14.99 7.83 34.33
C MET A 8 16.04 8.21 35.39
N PRO A 9 15.62 8.44 36.66
CA PRO A 9 16.53 8.83 37.74
C PRO A 9 17.60 7.78 38.10
N ASP A 10 17.35 6.52 37.77
CA ASP A 10 18.24 5.37 37.95
C ASP A 10 19.34 5.25 36.87
N GLY A 11 19.36 6.18 35.90
CA GLY A 11 20.30 6.16 34.77
C GLY A 11 19.82 5.36 33.55
N THR A 12 18.65 4.73 33.63
CA THR A 12 18.04 4.04 32.49
C THR A 12 17.66 5.04 31.40
N ARG A 13 18.01 4.71 30.14
CA ARG A 13 17.68 5.52 28.95
C ARG A 13 16.66 4.80 28.08
N GLY A 14 15.64 5.51 27.63
CA GLY A 14 14.62 4.98 26.74
C GLY A 14 14.25 5.97 25.63
N ILE A 15 13.57 5.47 24.61
CA ILE A 15 13.00 6.27 23.53
C ILE A 15 11.51 5.97 23.46
N ILE A 16 10.66 6.99 23.57
CA ILE A 16 9.22 6.87 23.35
C ILE A 16 8.93 7.33 21.94
N CYS A 17 8.63 6.39 21.06
CA CYS A 17 8.07 6.70 19.74
C CYS A 17 6.56 6.77 19.85
N SER A 18 6.00 7.97 19.72
CA SER A 18 4.55 8.14 19.65
C SER A 18 4.09 8.03 18.19
N ARG A 19 3.02 7.28 17.96
CA ARG A 19 2.23 7.43 16.74
C ARG A 19 1.53 8.78 16.89
N GLY A 20 2.00 9.81 16.17
CA GLY A 20 1.36 11.14 16.15
C GLY A 20 -0.14 11.06 15.76
N ARG A 21 -0.85 12.20 15.75
CA ARG A 21 -2.29 12.22 15.38
C ARG A 21 -2.53 11.36 14.14
N ARG A 22 -3.44 10.37 14.23
CA ARG A 22 -3.85 9.58 13.07
C ARG A 22 -4.33 10.58 12.02
N ARG A 23 -3.60 10.71 10.92
CA ARG A 23 -4.08 11.47 9.78
C ARG A 23 -5.36 10.77 9.32
N ALA A 24 -6.40 11.55 9.01
CA ALA A 24 -7.59 10.99 8.40
C ALA A 24 -7.17 10.11 7.20
N PRO A 25 -7.83 8.96 6.99
CA PRO A 25 -7.53 8.13 5.85
C PRO A 25 -7.58 8.98 4.58
N PRO A 26 -6.62 8.81 3.67
CA PRO A 26 -6.62 9.59 2.43
C PRO A 26 -7.93 9.37 1.69
N ALA A 27 -8.43 10.42 1.02
CA ALA A 27 -9.61 10.28 0.18
C ALA A 27 -9.29 9.39 -1.03
N CYS A 28 -10.32 8.76 -1.57
CA CYS A 28 -10.21 8.02 -2.83
C CYS A 28 -9.65 8.94 -3.93
N SER A 29 -8.66 8.46 -4.68
CA SER A 29 -8.03 9.21 -5.79
C SER A 29 -8.84 9.17 -7.10
N ALA A 30 -10.05 8.60 -7.09
CA ALA A 30 -10.94 8.61 -8.25
C ALA A 30 -11.58 9.99 -8.44
N ASP A 31 -11.71 10.42 -9.70
CA ASP A 31 -12.36 11.67 -10.03
C ASP A 31 -13.79 11.70 -9.46
N CYS A 32 -14.10 12.77 -8.72
CA CYS A 32 -15.38 12.98 -8.04
C CYS A 32 -15.70 12.08 -6.83
N CYS A 33 -14.76 11.26 -6.33
CA CYS A 33 -14.97 10.50 -5.11
C CYS A 33 -14.33 11.16 -3.88
N ARG A 34 -15.11 11.38 -2.82
CA ARG A 34 -14.62 11.91 -1.53
C ARG A 34 -14.66 10.88 -0.40
N ASN A 35 -14.96 9.61 -0.72
CA ASN A 35 -15.05 8.55 0.28
C ASN A 35 -13.67 8.23 0.87
N GLU A 36 -13.68 7.73 2.10
CA GLU A 36 -12.50 7.24 2.78
C GLU A 36 -11.91 6.06 1.99
N SER A 37 -10.58 6.10 1.78
CA SER A 37 -9.89 4.95 1.18
C SER A 37 -9.74 3.83 2.20
N SER A 38 -9.99 2.61 1.74
CA SER A 38 -9.76 1.38 2.51
C SER A 38 -8.77 0.45 1.81
N PHE A 39 -8.47 0.71 0.54
CA PHE A 39 -7.64 -0.14 -0.32
C PHE A 39 -6.56 0.69 -1.02
N GLN A 40 -5.48 0.03 -1.42
CA GLN A 40 -4.38 0.62 -2.20
C GLN A 40 -4.19 -0.16 -3.50
N CYS A 41 -3.78 0.53 -4.56
CA CYS A 41 -3.53 -0.08 -5.87
C CYS A 41 -2.14 -0.74 -5.91
N ASP A 42 -2.11 -2.07 -6.00
CA ASP A 42 -0.88 -2.89 -5.99
C ASP A 42 -0.29 -3.12 -7.39
N TYR A 43 -0.79 -2.43 -8.41
CA TYR A 43 -0.35 -2.67 -9.80
C TYR A 43 1.11 -2.22 -10.02
N PRO A 44 1.99 -3.08 -10.56
CA PRO A 44 3.39 -2.75 -10.81
C PRO A 44 3.51 -1.82 -12.02
N VAL A 45 4.03 -0.60 -11.81
CA VAL A 45 4.24 0.40 -12.87
C VAL A 45 5.70 0.48 -13.34
N GLY A 46 6.60 -0.28 -12.73
CA GLY A 46 8.01 -0.39 -13.09
C GLY A 46 8.81 -1.21 -12.10
N ALA A 47 10.13 -1.31 -12.30
CA ALA A 47 11.02 -2.04 -11.39
C ALA A 47 10.95 -1.44 -9.98
N LYS A 48 10.26 -2.13 -9.07
CA LYS A 48 10.02 -1.76 -7.66
C LYS A 48 9.12 -0.54 -7.42
N LYS A 49 8.24 -0.19 -8.36
CA LYS A 49 7.23 0.86 -8.15
C LYS A 49 5.83 0.30 -8.31
N THR A 50 5.01 0.52 -7.31
CA THR A 50 3.57 0.28 -7.31
C THR A 50 2.83 1.59 -7.56
N CYS A 51 1.59 1.49 -8.03
CA CYS A 51 0.76 2.67 -8.28
C CYS A 51 0.41 3.41 -6.98
N ASP A 52 0.26 2.69 -5.85
CA ASP A 52 0.00 3.20 -4.50
C ASP A 52 -1.21 4.16 -4.39
N ARG A 53 -2.11 4.15 -5.38
CA ARG A 53 -3.31 4.97 -5.36
C ARG A 53 -4.28 4.48 -4.30
N HIS A 54 -4.83 5.43 -3.54
CA HIS A 54 -5.81 5.17 -2.49
C HIS A 54 -7.23 5.04 -3.08
N LEU A 55 -7.90 3.93 -2.79
CA LEU A 55 -9.20 3.57 -3.36
C LEU A 55 -10.22 3.27 -2.27
N CYS A 56 -11.47 3.63 -2.52
CA CYS A 56 -12.62 3.16 -1.74
C CYS A 56 -13.13 1.84 -2.31
N GLY A 57 -13.97 1.12 -1.55
CA GLY A 57 -14.52 -0.18 -1.94
C GLY A 57 -15.34 -0.20 -3.24
N THR A 58 -15.77 0.96 -3.76
CA THR A 58 -16.50 1.05 -5.04
C THR A 58 -15.59 1.20 -6.25
N HIS A 59 -14.37 1.75 -6.07
CA HIS A 59 -13.42 2.01 -7.16
C HIS A 59 -12.26 1.02 -7.18
N VAL A 60 -12.30 0.00 -6.33
CA VAL A 60 -11.31 -1.05 -6.26
C VAL A 60 -11.76 -2.24 -7.11
N HIS A 61 -10.83 -2.78 -7.89
CA HIS A 61 -11.02 -4.04 -8.60
C HIS A 61 -10.09 -5.09 -7.98
N GLU A 62 -10.67 -6.10 -7.33
CA GLU A 62 -9.92 -7.25 -6.83
C GLU A 62 -9.63 -8.20 -7.99
N VAL A 63 -8.34 -8.43 -8.25
CA VAL A 63 -7.87 -9.30 -9.35
C VAL A 63 -7.42 -10.66 -8.84
N ALA A 64 -6.92 -10.71 -7.61
CA ALA A 64 -6.55 -11.91 -6.87
C ALA A 64 -6.72 -11.64 -5.36
N PRO A 65 -6.71 -12.67 -4.50
CA PRO A 65 -6.83 -12.48 -3.05
C PRO A 65 -5.78 -11.50 -2.53
N ASN A 66 -6.22 -10.43 -1.87
CA ASN A 66 -5.37 -9.32 -1.39
C ASN A 66 -4.65 -8.51 -2.48
N LEU A 67 -5.09 -8.58 -3.74
CA LEU A 67 -4.50 -7.84 -4.84
C LEU A 67 -5.53 -6.91 -5.48
N HIS A 68 -5.35 -5.62 -5.25
CA HIS A 68 -6.35 -4.60 -5.58
C HIS A 68 -5.80 -3.64 -6.62
N TYR A 69 -6.53 -3.42 -7.72
CA TYR A 69 -6.14 -2.48 -8.76
C TYR A 69 -7.13 -1.32 -8.90
N CYS A 70 -6.63 -0.15 -9.28
CA CYS A 70 -7.46 0.98 -9.70
C CYS A 70 -8.06 0.72 -11.09
N PRO A 71 -9.13 1.42 -11.48
CA PRO A 71 -9.81 1.19 -12.76
C PRO A 71 -8.87 1.34 -13.97
N GLU A 72 -7.95 2.30 -13.91
CA GLU A 72 -6.94 2.54 -14.94
C GLU A 72 -5.94 1.37 -15.06
N CYS A 73 -5.42 0.90 -13.92
CA CYS A 73 -4.50 -0.23 -13.85
C CYS A 73 -5.20 -1.55 -14.21
N PHE A 74 -6.46 -1.72 -13.84
CA PHE A 74 -7.26 -2.89 -14.22
C PHE A 74 -7.50 -2.93 -15.73
N ALA A 75 -7.83 -1.79 -16.35
CA ALA A 75 -7.93 -1.68 -17.81
C ALA A 75 -6.59 -1.97 -18.52
N ARG A 76 -5.46 -1.63 -17.89
CA ARG A 76 -4.13 -1.98 -18.39
C ARG A 76 -3.84 -3.48 -18.24
N PHE A 77 -4.12 -4.06 -17.08
CA PHE A 77 -3.97 -5.50 -16.81
C PHE A 77 -4.76 -6.36 -17.80
N GLN A 78 -6.00 -5.97 -18.11
CA GLN A 78 -6.83 -6.66 -19.11
C GLN A 78 -6.21 -6.60 -20.51
N ARG A 79 -5.61 -5.47 -20.90
CA ARG A 79 -4.93 -5.33 -22.20
C ARG A 79 -3.63 -6.14 -22.29
N GLU A 80 -2.93 -6.28 -21.17
CA GLU A 80 -1.66 -7.03 -21.09
C GLU A 80 -1.87 -8.55 -20.94
N GLY A 81 -3.13 -9.03 -20.84
CA GLY A 81 -3.44 -10.46 -20.89
C GLY A 81 -3.24 -11.21 -19.57
N GLY A 82 -3.32 -10.52 -18.43
CA GLY A 82 -3.52 -11.19 -17.14
C GLY A 82 -2.36 -12.01 -16.58
N ARG A 83 -1.11 -11.72 -16.97
CA ARG A 83 0.07 -12.36 -16.35
C ARG A 83 0.26 -11.80 -14.94
N LEU A 84 -0.37 -12.41 -13.94
CA LEU A 84 0.06 -12.28 -12.55
C LEU A 84 1.50 -12.79 -12.49
N GLN A 85 2.45 -11.93 -12.14
CA GLN A 85 3.83 -12.36 -11.88
C GLN A 85 3.81 -13.32 -10.70
N THR A 86 3.93 -14.61 -10.98
CA THR A 86 4.24 -15.65 -9.99
C THR A 86 5.73 -15.95 -10.11
N ASP A 87 6.58 -14.98 -9.79
CA ASP A 87 8.02 -15.18 -9.83
C ASP A 87 8.50 -15.56 -8.42
N PHE A 88 8.12 -16.77 -7.98
CA PHE A 88 8.90 -17.54 -7.00
C PHE A 88 9.63 -18.65 -7.77
N ASP A 89 10.50 -18.28 -8.71
CA ASP A 89 11.54 -19.17 -9.18
C ASP A 89 12.59 -19.26 -8.06
N PHE A 90 12.35 -20.21 -7.14
CA PHE A 90 13.35 -20.67 -6.20
C PHE A 90 14.37 -21.46 -7.02
N GLU A 91 15.44 -20.79 -7.48
CA GLU A 91 16.58 -21.44 -8.12
C GLU A 91 17.06 -22.59 -7.23
N GLU A 92 16.73 -23.82 -7.65
CA GLU A 92 17.26 -25.07 -7.13
C GLU A 92 18.73 -25.15 -7.56
N GLN A 93 19.65 -24.74 -6.68
CA GLN A 93 21.09 -24.93 -6.91
C GLN A 93 21.54 -26.28 -6.32
N PRO A 94 22.20 -27.13 -7.13
CA PRO A 94 22.72 -28.44 -6.70
C PRO A 94 23.97 -28.34 -5.79
#